data_AF-A0A3B8WC31-F1
#
_entry.id   AF-A0A3B8WC31-F1
#
_cell.length_a   1.000
_cell.length_b   1.000
_cell.length_c   1.000
_cell.angle_alpha   90.00
_cell.angle_beta   90.00
_cell.angle_gamma   90.00
#
_symmetry.space_group_name_H-M   'P 1'
#
loop_
_entity.id
_entity.type
_entity.pdbx_description
1 polymer ?
#
loop_
_entity_poly.entity_id
_entity_poly.type
_entity_poly.pdbx_seq_one_letter_code
_entity_poly.pdbx_strand_id
1 'polypeptide(L)'
;MYMDQDFDQLATEPPTAAGRNPEQVLHEVFGYESFRPLQGDIVREVVNGGDALVLMPTGGGKSLCYQVPALVRPGTAIVISPLIA
;
A
#
# COMPACT_ATOMS: atom_id res chain seq x y z
N MET A 1 16.04 4.50 -25.50
CA MET A 1 17.25 4.44 -24.66
C MET A 1 17.13 3.43 -23.50
N TYR A 2 16.14 2.53 -23.48
CA TYR A 2 16.02 1.47 -22.47
C TYR A 2 15.46 0.20 -23.13
N MET A 3 16.28 -0.54 -23.89
CA MET A 3 15.83 -1.79 -24.53
C MET A 3 16.45 -3.05 -23.94
N ASP A 4 17.26 -2.93 -22.88
CA ASP A 4 17.96 -4.06 -22.26
C ASP A 4 17.65 -4.20 -20.75
N GLN A 5 16.38 -4.04 -20.35
CA GLN A 5 15.99 -4.42 -18.99
C GLN A 5 15.66 -5.91 -18.95
N ASP A 6 16.51 -6.68 -18.28
CA ASP A 6 16.31 -8.09 -18.01
C ASP A 6 15.32 -8.27 -16.86
N PHE A 7 14.03 -8.40 -17.22
CA PHE A 7 12.93 -8.58 -16.27
C PHE A 7 12.97 -9.96 -15.59
N ASP A 8 13.74 -10.91 -16.11
CA ASP A 8 13.86 -12.26 -15.54
C ASP A 8 14.67 -12.25 -14.23
N GLN A 9 15.38 -11.17 -13.94
CA GLN A 9 16.12 -10.98 -12.69
C GLN A 9 15.32 -10.28 -11.58
N LEU A 10 14.07 -9.90 -11.82
CA LEU A 10 13.25 -9.26 -10.81
C LEU A 10 12.78 -10.26 -9.75
N ALA A 11 12.79 -9.84 -8.49
CA ALA A 11 12.19 -10.61 -7.41
C ALA A 11 10.70 -10.85 -7.70
N THR A 12 10.29 -12.11 -7.75
CA THR A 12 8.90 -12.52 -7.99
C THR A 12 8.12 -12.74 -6.70
N GLU A 13 8.81 -12.83 -5.56
CA GLU A 13 8.17 -13.02 -4.27
C GLU A 13 7.67 -11.69 -3.70
N PRO A 14 6.38 -11.59 -3.31
CA PRO A 14 5.84 -10.37 -2.75
C PRO A 14 6.50 -10.09 -1.38
N PRO A 15 6.95 -8.85 -1.12
CA PRO A 15 7.54 -8.50 0.16
C PRO A 15 6.51 -8.69 1.27
N THR A 16 6.80 -9.53 2.26
CA THR A 16 5.93 -9.80 3.41
C THR A 16 6.19 -8.82 4.55
N ALA A 17 5.17 -8.54 5.37
CA ALA A 17 5.17 -7.49 6.39
C ALA A 17 6.41 -7.49 7.32
N ALA A 18 6.97 -6.31 7.58
CA ALA A 18 8.19 -6.09 8.38
C ALA A 18 7.91 -5.83 9.89
N GLY A 19 6.73 -6.21 10.38
CA GLY A 19 6.43 -6.23 11.82
C GLY A 19 5.84 -4.94 12.42
N ARG A 20 5.56 -3.89 11.63
CA ARG A 20 4.77 -2.75 12.11
C ARG A 20 3.28 -3.05 12.01
N ASN A 21 2.53 -2.72 13.06
CA ASN A 21 1.08 -2.89 13.05
C ASN A 21 0.42 -1.74 12.21
N PRO A 22 -0.53 -2.05 11.30
CA PRO A 22 -1.18 -1.03 10.47
C PRO A 22 -1.95 0.04 11.25
N GLU A 23 -2.62 -0.32 12.34
CA GLU A 23 -3.33 0.60 13.22
C GLU A 23 -2.35 1.56 13.95
N GLN A 24 -1.16 1.09 14.34
CA GLN A 24 -0.11 1.95 14.88
C GLN A 24 0.37 2.98 13.85
N VAL A 25 0.64 2.54 12.61
CA VAL A 25 1.02 3.45 11.51
C VAL A 25 -0.07 4.48 11.24
N LEU A 26 -1.33 4.05 11.23
CA LEU A 26 -2.48 4.92 11.06
C LEU A 26 -2.51 6.03 12.11
N HIS A 27 -2.27 5.67 13.38
CA HIS A 27 -2.27 6.61 14.47
C HIS A 27 -1.04 7.54 14.45
N GLU A 28 0.16 6.98 14.43
CA GLU A 28 1.42 7.73 14.58
C GLU A 28 1.74 8.63 13.40
N VAL A 29 1.39 8.21 12.17
CA VAL A 29 1.77 8.92 10.94
C VAL A 29 0.62 9.77 10.40
N PHE A 30 -0.61 9.27 10.47
CA PHE A 30 -1.78 9.93 9.88
C PHE A 30 -2.72 10.58 10.91
N GLY A 31 -2.52 10.32 12.21
CA GLY A 31 -3.30 10.93 13.29
C GLY A 31 -4.74 10.43 13.39
N TYR A 32 -5.08 9.30 12.77
CA TYR A 32 -6.42 8.72 12.84
C TYR A 32 -6.49 7.61 13.90
N GLU A 33 -7.57 7.59 14.68
CA GLU A 33 -7.77 6.58 15.73
C GLU A 33 -8.17 5.22 15.19
N SER A 34 -8.90 5.20 14.07
CA SER A 34 -9.39 3.97 13.46
C SER A 34 -9.59 4.10 11.96
N PHE A 35 -9.51 2.97 11.28
CA PHE A 35 -9.84 2.86 9.87
C PHE A 35 -11.34 3.14 9.66
N ARG A 36 -11.66 3.83 8.56
CA ARG A 36 -13.05 3.88 8.07
C ARG A 36 -13.50 2.50 7.61
N PRO A 37 -14.82 2.27 7.42
CA PRO A 37 -15.32 0.99 6.92
C PRO A 37 -14.57 0.52 5.67
N LEU A 38 -14.26 -0.78 5.63
CA LEU A 38 -13.52 -1.48 4.58
C LEU A 38 -12.02 -1.14 4.46
N GLN A 39 -11.54 0.02 4.93
CA GLN A 39 -10.12 0.38 4.81
C GLN A 39 -9.22 -0.63 5.52
N GLY A 40 -9.57 -1.05 6.74
CA GLY A 40 -8.77 -1.99 7.52
C GLY A 40 -8.63 -3.35 6.82
N ASP A 41 -9.70 -3.83 6.17
CA ASP A 41 -9.69 -5.11 5.46
C ASP A 41 -8.82 -5.02 4.20
N ILE A 42 -8.94 -3.94 3.43
CA ILE A 42 -8.09 -3.66 2.27
C ILE A 42 -6.61 -3.57 2.69
N VAL A 43 -6.32 -2.82 3.75
CA VAL A 43 -4.95 -2.64 4.24
C VAL A 43 -4.36 -3.99 4.68
N ARG A 44 -5.11 -4.83 5.40
CA ARG A 44 -4.64 -6.16 5.81
C ARG A 44 -4.34 -7.06 4.62
N GLU A 45 -5.21 -7.06 3.60
CA GLU A 45 -4.98 -7.83 2.37
C GLU A 45 -3.66 -7.44 1.72
N VAL A 46 -3.44 -6.14 1.49
CA VAL A 46 -2.22 -5.65 0.81
C VAL A 46 -0.98 -5.80 1.69
N VAL A 47 -1.09 -5.66 3.02
CA VAL A 47 0.01 -5.90 3.97
C VAL A 47 0.49 -7.35 3.93
N ASN A 48 -0.43 -8.30 3.77
CA ASN A 48 -0.12 -9.72 3.67
C ASN A 48 0.43 -10.14 2.29
N GLY A 49 0.60 -9.19 1.37
CA GLY A 49 1.10 -9.43 0.02
C GLY A 49 0.02 -9.81 -0.99
N GLY A 50 -1.27 -9.71 -0.62
CA GLY A 50 -2.39 -9.92 -1.53
C GLY A 50 -2.67 -8.72 -2.43
N ASP A 51 -3.51 -8.97 -3.44
CA ASP A 51 -3.98 -7.98 -4.41
C ASP A 51 -5.40 -7.52 -4.08
N ALA A 52 -5.70 -6.24 -4.33
CA ALA A 52 -7.01 -5.68 -4.05
C ALA A 52 -7.53 -4.76 -5.16
N LEU A 53 -8.78 -4.97 -5.59
CA LEU A 53 -9.54 -4.02 -6.39
C LEU A 53 -10.39 -3.15 -5.46
N VAL A 54 -10.03 -1.86 -5.34
CA VAL A 54 -10.66 -0.95 -4.38
C VAL A 54 -11.58 0.04 -5.10
N LEU A 55 -12.89 -0.10 -4.85
CA LEU A 55 -13.91 0.83 -5.34
C LEU A 55 -14.44 1.67 -4.17
N MET A 56 -14.02 2.93 -4.10
CA MET A 56 -14.51 3.87 -3.09
C MET A 56 -14.71 5.26 -3.71
N PRO A 57 -15.65 6.08 -3.20
CA PRO A 57 -15.86 7.44 -3.70
C PRO A 57 -14.64 8.33 -3.45
N THR A 58 -14.56 9.45 -4.17
CA THR A 58 -13.62 10.53 -3.86
C THR A 58 -13.82 11.01 -2.41
N GLY A 59 -12.73 11.28 -1.69
CA GLY A 59 -12.78 11.59 -0.25
C GLY A 59 -13.03 10.38 0.67
N GLY A 60 -13.28 9.19 0.11
CA GLY A 60 -13.48 7.95 0.87
C GLY A 60 -12.23 7.42 1.59
N GLY A 61 -11.06 7.99 1.31
CA GLY A 61 -9.80 7.60 1.95
C GLY A 61 -9.04 6.46 1.25
N LYS A 62 -9.21 6.30 -0.07
CA LYS A 62 -8.48 5.29 -0.88
C LYS A 62 -6.96 5.38 -0.73
N SER A 63 -6.42 6.58 -0.55
CA SER A 63 -4.97 6.78 -0.48
C SER A 63 -4.33 6.09 0.72
N LEU A 64 -5.02 6.08 1.87
CA LEU A 64 -4.57 5.33 3.05
C LEU A 64 -4.43 3.84 2.75
N CYS A 65 -5.25 3.29 1.86
CA CYS A 65 -5.25 1.86 1.53
C CYS A 65 -3.98 1.40 0.79
N TYR A 66 -3.18 2.30 0.21
CA TYR A 66 -1.85 1.96 -0.33
C TYR A 66 -0.69 2.63 0.44
N GLN A 67 -0.94 3.75 1.12
CA GLN A 67 0.09 4.44 1.91
C GLN A 67 0.41 3.74 3.24
N VAL A 68 -0.59 3.19 3.94
CA VAL A 68 -0.33 2.43 5.17
C VAL A 68 0.46 1.14 4.86
N PRO A 69 0.08 0.30 3.88
CA PRO A 69 0.89 -0.85 3.49
C PRO A 69 2.33 -0.50 3.10
N ALA A 70 2.55 0.65 2.44
CA ALA A 70 3.87 1.13 2.06
C ALA A 70 4.82 1.36 3.25
N LEU A 71 4.27 1.67 4.43
CA LEU A 71 5.03 1.91 5.66
C LEU A 71 5.14 0.67 6.56
N VAL A 72 4.36 -0.38 6.27
CA VAL A 72 4.32 -1.63 7.02
C VAL A 72 5.19 -2.72 6.37
N ARG A 73 5.25 -2.75 5.04
CA ARG A 73 6.03 -3.72 4.27
C ARG A 73 7.45 -3.19 4.04
N PRO A 74 8.45 -4.08 3.94
CA PRO A 74 9.79 -3.67 3.53
C PRO A 74 9.76 -3.25 2.05
N GLY A 75 10.64 -2.33 1.68
CA GLY A 75 10.76 -1.81 0.31
C GLY A 75 10.06 -0.47 0.10
N THR A 76 9.78 -0.15 -1.16
CA THR A 76 9.20 1.13 -1.59
C THR A 76 7.93 0.89 -2.37
N ALA A 77 6.81 1.50 -1.94
CA ALA A 77 5.59 1.45 -2.73
C ALA A 77 5.70 2.33 -3.98
N ILE A 78 5.31 1.77 -5.13
CA ILE A 78 5.27 2.48 -6.40
C ILE A 78 3.82 2.91 -6.67
N VAL A 79 3.56 4.22 -6.65
CA VAL A 79 2.25 4.80 -6.92
C VAL A 79 2.25 5.39 -8.33
N ILE A 80 1.40 4.84 -9.20
CA ILE A 80 1.25 5.31 -10.58
C ILE A 80 -0.02 6.16 -10.64
N SER A 81 0.14 7.43 -10.97
CA SER A 81 -0.95 8.40 -11.08
C SER A 81 -0.76 9.24 -12.34
N PRO A 82 -1.83 9.53 -13.09
CA PRO A 82 -1.75 10.48 -14.21
C PRO A 82 -1.64 11.94 -13.73
N LEU A 83 -1.81 12.20 -12.43
CA LEU A 83 -1.79 13.53 -11.82
C LEU A 83 -0.43 13.81 -11.18
N ILE A 84 0.23 14.89 -11.60
CA ILE A 84 1.53 15.35 -11.06
C ILE A 84 1.35 16.45 -10.00
N ALA A 85 0.19 17.10 -9.96
CA ALA A 85 -0.09 18.30 -9.17
C ALA A 85 -0.64 18.01 -7.76
#